data_AF-A0A0C2JML3-F1
#
_entry.id   AF-A0A0C2JML3-F1
#
_cell.length_a   1.000
_cell.length_b   1.000
_cell.length_c   1.000
_cell.angle_alpha   90.00
_cell.angle_beta   90.00
_cell.angle_gamma   90.00
#
_symmetry.space_group_name_H-M   'P 1'
#
loop_
_entity.id
_entity.type
_entity.pdbx_description
1 polymer ?
#
loop_
_entity_poly.entity_id
_entity_poly.type
_entity_poly.pdbx_seq_one_letter_code
_entity_poly.pdbx_strand_id
1 'polypeptide(L)'
;MLAEGATVYSYVAIRSDENYREGYSSSNNNLKVVLPFRQDNIDKAAVGNILVKSGVGWPDYYQWRSRSGCTFCFYQQKIEWVRLKEKHPDEFDKAKNYEKDALEHGSPFTWSQGESLADLEKPQRIKEIITDYEARLKRDRSRRPVNPLRPEELLIDIDDLYFEDEGGGACNICHK
;
A
#
# COMPACT_ATOMS: atom_id res chain seq x y z
N MET A 1 9.02 -31.59 -2.63
CA MET A 1 9.22 -31.01 -1.27
C MET A 1 8.09 -31.34 -0.30
N LEU A 2 6.95 -30.61 -0.29
CA LEU A 2 5.85 -30.93 0.66
C LEU A 2 5.21 -32.30 0.38
N ALA A 3 5.05 -32.66 -0.89
CA ALA A 3 4.55 -33.98 -1.31
C ALA A 3 5.52 -35.13 -1.01
N GLU A 4 6.80 -34.83 -0.76
CA GLU A 4 7.84 -35.79 -0.37
C GLU A 4 7.98 -35.88 1.16
N GLY A 5 7.08 -35.24 1.93
CA GLY A 5 7.07 -35.28 3.40
C GLY A 5 7.98 -34.26 4.08
N ALA A 6 8.65 -33.37 3.35
CA ALA A 6 9.51 -32.35 3.95
C ALA A 6 8.70 -31.30 4.73
N THR A 7 9.20 -30.89 5.89
CA THR A 7 8.68 -29.72 6.64
C THR A 7 9.26 -28.44 6.04
N VAL A 8 8.38 -27.49 5.67
CA VAL A 8 8.74 -26.20 5.09
C VAL A 8 8.34 -25.09 6.05
N TYR A 9 9.27 -24.18 6.34
CA TYR A 9 9.01 -22.98 7.13
C TYR A 9 8.89 -21.77 6.20
N SER A 10 7.76 -21.06 6.29
CA SER A 10 7.50 -19.82 5.57
C SER A 10 7.51 -18.67 6.55
N TYR A 11 8.53 -17.82 6.49
CA TYR A 11 8.65 -16.64 7.33
C TYR A 11 7.99 -15.46 6.63
N VAL A 12 6.99 -14.86 7.27
CA VAL A 12 6.23 -13.75 6.70
C VAL A 12 6.27 -12.57 7.65
N ALA A 13 6.72 -11.43 7.15
CA ALA A 13 6.93 -10.20 7.90
C ALA A 13 5.62 -9.39 8.12
N ILE A 14 4.54 -10.06 8.53
CA ILE A 14 3.33 -9.36 8.97
C ILE A 14 3.61 -8.73 10.35
N ARG A 15 3.38 -7.43 10.47
CA ARG A 15 3.70 -6.63 11.65
C ARG A 15 2.73 -6.89 12.81
N SER A 16 3.10 -6.45 14.00
CA SER A 16 2.25 -6.57 15.20
C SER A 16 1.05 -5.61 15.21
N ASP A 17 1.12 -4.50 14.47
CA ASP A 17 0.03 -3.53 14.30
C ASP A 17 -0.96 -3.93 13.19
N GLU A 18 -0.71 -5.00 12.44
CA GLU A 18 -1.58 -5.53 11.38
C GLU A 18 -2.41 -6.72 11.86
N ASN A 19 -3.05 -6.64 13.04
CA ASN A 19 -3.71 -7.80 13.69
C ASN A 19 -4.80 -8.48 12.84
N TYR A 20 -5.42 -7.77 11.91
CA TYR A 20 -6.43 -8.28 10.98
C TYR A 20 -5.83 -9.12 9.83
N ARG A 21 -4.50 -9.11 9.63
CA ARG A 21 -3.84 -9.87 8.58
C ARG A 21 -3.46 -11.26 9.05
N GLU A 22 -3.99 -12.25 8.36
CA GLU A 22 -3.63 -13.65 8.57
C GLU A 22 -2.61 -14.05 7.51
N GLY A 23 -1.55 -14.74 7.94
CA GLY A 23 -0.64 -15.39 7.01
C GLY A 23 -1.36 -16.51 6.26
N TYR A 24 -0.71 -17.05 5.24
CA TYR A 24 -1.27 -18.17 4.49
C TYR A 24 -1.66 -19.34 5.42
N SER A 25 -2.92 -19.77 5.37
CA SER A 25 -3.41 -20.91 6.14
C SER A 25 -3.42 -22.15 5.23
N SER A 26 -2.70 -23.20 5.63
CA SER A 26 -2.61 -24.46 4.90
C SER A 26 -3.17 -25.61 5.71
N SER A 27 -3.89 -26.51 5.05
CA SER A 27 -4.29 -27.79 5.64
C SER A 27 -3.11 -28.77 5.77
N ASN A 28 -1.97 -28.50 5.13
CA ASN A 28 -0.79 -29.35 5.22
C ASN A 28 0.03 -29.03 6.47
N ASN A 29 0.02 -29.96 7.43
CA ASN A 29 0.75 -29.84 8.70
C ASN A 29 2.27 -29.65 8.55
N ASN A 30 2.85 -30.02 7.40
CA ASN A 30 4.28 -29.85 7.13
C ASN A 30 4.63 -28.42 6.66
N LEU A 31 3.65 -27.57 6.35
CA LEU A 31 3.89 -26.15 6.10
C LEU A 31 3.69 -25.34 7.38
N LYS A 32 4.77 -24.74 7.89
CA LYS A 32 4.77 -23.92 9.10
C LYS A 32 4.93 -22.46 8.73
N VAL A 33 3.89 -21.65 8.92
CA VAL A 33 3.98 -20.20 8.74
C VAL A 33 4.42 -19.56 10.06
N VAL A 34 5.49 -18.77 10.00
CA VAL A 34 6.08 -18.06 11.14
C VAL A 34 5.94 -16.56 10.91
N LEU A 35 5.40 -15.86 11.91
CA LEU A 35 5.15 -14.41 11.86
C LEU A 35 6.05 -13.69 12.88
N PRO A 36 7.37 -13.57 12.61
CA PRO A 36 8.33 -13.09 13.59
C PRO A 36 8.03 -11.68 14.10
N PHE A 37 7.62 -10.75 13.23
CA PHE A 37 7.35 -9.38 13.65
C PHE A 37 6.14 -9.27 14.57
N ARG A 38 5.12 -10.11 14.36
CA ARG A 38 4.01 -10.20 15.29
C ARG A 38 4.43 -10.80 16.64
N GLN A 39 5.26 -11.85 16.63
CA GLN A 39 5.76 -12.51 17.84
C GLN A 39 6.65 -11.59 18.68
N ASP A 40 7.48 -10.78 18.01
CA ASP A 40 8.45 -9.88 18.64
C ASP A 40 7.88 -8.46 18.89
N ASN A 41 6.57 -8.26 18.65
CA ASN A 41 5.87 -6.99 18.80
C ASN A 41 6.51 -5.83 18.00
N ILE A 42 6.91 -6.10 16.76
CA ILE A 42 7.51 -5.15 15.83
C ILE A 42 6.40 -4.50 14.98
N ASP A 43 6.15 -3.22 15.23
CA ASP A 43 5.22 -2.35 14.49
C ASP A 43 5.90 -1.65 13.29
N LYS A 44 5.15 -0.85 12.53
CA LYS A 44 5.70 -0.08 11.39
C LYS A 44 6.88 0.81 11.74
N ALA A 45 6.81 1.49 12.89
CA ALA A 45 7.87 2.38 13.33
C ALA A 45 9.13 1.60 13.68
N ALA A 46 9.00 0.43 14.32
CA ALA A 46 10.10 -0.48 14.59
C ALA A 46 10.72 -1.04 13.31
N VAL A 47 9.92 -1.38 12.29
CA VAL A 47 10.44 -1.74 10.95
C VAL A 47 11.28 -0.59 10.36
N GLY A 48 10.78 0.64 10.42
CA GLY A 48 11.54 1.82 9.97
C GLY A 48 12.88 1.96 10.69
N ASN A 49 12.88 1.79 12.01
CA ASN A 49 14.11 1.83 12.81
C ASN A 49 15.09 0.72 12.41
N ILE A 50 14.61 -0.49 12.10
CA ILE A 50 15.45 -1.59 11.62
C ILE A 50 16.08 -1.23 10.27
N LEU A 51 15.30 -0.69 9.33
CA LEU A 51 15.77 -0.29 8.00
C LEU A 51 16.83 0.81 8.05
N VAL A 52 16.62 1.83 8.89
CA VAL A 52 17.59 2.92 9.05
C VAL A 52 18.87 2.40 9.73
N LYS A 53 18.74 1.64 10.83
CA LYS A 53 19.91 1.10 11.56
C LYS A 53 20.73 0.12 10.76
N SER A 54 20.13 -0.60 9.81
CA SER A 54 20.84 -1.50 8.90
C SER A 54 21.53 -0.78 7.73
N GLY A 55 21.30 0.53 7.58
CA GLY A 55 21.84 1.34 6.48
C GLY A 55 21.10 1.16 5.15
N VAL A 56 19.96 0.44 5.13
CA VAL A 56 19.15 0.22 3.92
C VAL A 56 18.23 1.42 3.64
N GLY A 57 17.64 2.00 4.69
CA GLY A 57 16.68 3.09 4.56
C GLY A 57 15.32 2.64 4.01
N TRP A 58 14.43 3.61 3.80
CA TRP A 58 13.11 3.37 3.19
C TRP A 58 13.21 3.33 1.66
N PRO A 59 12.50 2.41 0.99
CA PRO A 59 12.40 2.43 -0.47
C PRO A 59 11.81 3.73 -1.03
N ASP A 60 12.41 4.24 -2.11
CA ASP A 60 12.04 5.55 -2.70
C ASP A 60 10.60 5.65 -3.19
N TYR A 61 9.96 4.52 -3.54
CA TYR A 61 8.58 4.56 -3.98
C TYR A 61 7.62 5.06 -2.89
N TYR A 62 7.97 4.91 -1.59
CA TYR A 62 7.16 5.45 -0.49
C TYR A 62 7.04 6.98 -0.50
N GLN A 63 7.88 7.68 -1.27
CA GLN A 63 7.76 9.12 -1.45
C GLN A 63 6.49 9.53 -2.21
N TRP A 64 5.88 8.62 -2.97
CA TRP A 64 4.74 8.94 -3.84
C TRP A 64 3.56 7.98 -3.76
N ARG A 65 3.75 6.77 -3.20
CA ARG A 65 2.72 5.76 -2.97
C ARG A 65 2.82 5.15 -1.57
N SER A 66 1.73 4.72 -0.95
CA SER A 66 1.74 4.16 0.41
C SER A 66 2.19 2.71 0.47
N ARG A 67 2.12 1.97 -0.64
CA ARG A 67 2.25 0.51 -0.65
C ARG A 67 3.16 0.00 -1.76
N SER A 68 3.91 -1.06 -1.49
CA SER A 68 4.83 -1.72 -2.43
C SER A 68 4.20 -2.86 -3.24
N GLY A 69 2.88 -3.08 -3.11
CA GLY A 69 2.17 -4.20 -3.72
C GLY A 69 1.94 -4.02 -5.22
N CYS A 70 0.73 -4.34 -5.67
CA CYS A 70 0.36 -4.25 -7.09
C CYS A 70 0.62 -2.86 -7.67
N THR A 71 1.01 -2.80 -8.95
CA THR A 71 1.12 -1.54 -9.70
C THR A 71 -0.24 -0.86 -9.85
N PHE A 72 -1.28 -1.66 -10.09
CA PHE A 72 -2.67 -1.24 -10.18
C PHE A 72 -3.48 -1.90 -9.08
N CYS A 73 -4.20 -1.10 -8.31
CA CYS A 73 -4.99 -1.58 -7.19
C CYS A 73 -6.21 -0.69 -6.99
N PHE A 74 -7.38 -1.32 -6.80
CA PHE A 74 -8.67 -0.66 -6.57
C PHE A 74 -8.72 0.20 -5.29
N TYR A 75 -7.74 0.00 -4.40
CA TYR A 75 -7.60 0.70 -3.13
C TYR A 75 -6.50 1.77 -3.17
N GLN A 76 -5.95 2.10 -4.34
CA GLN A 76 -5.02 3.23 -4.46
C GLN A 76 -5.77 4.55 -4.24
N GLN A 77 -5.16 5.43 -3.46
CA GLN A 77 -5.67 6.78 -3.26
C GLN A 77 -5.59 7.56 -4.56
N LYS A 78 -6.53 8.49 -4.76
CA LYS A 78 -6.58 9.30 -6.00
C LYS A 78 -5.29 10.06 -6.25
N ILE A 79 -4.62 10.53 -5.18
CA ILE A 79 -3.32 11.19 -5.28
C ILE A 79 -2.22 10.24 -5.78
N GLU A 80 -2.30 8.94 -5.48
CA GLU A 80 -1.35 7.94 -5.98
C GLU A 80 -1.54 7.69 -7.48
N TRP A 81 -2.78 7.74 -7.99
CA TRP A 81 -3.05 7.70 -9.42
C TRP A 81 -2.50 8.93 -10.15
N VAL A 82 -2.68 10.13 -9.58
CA VAL A 82 -2.08 11.36 -10.10
C VAL A 82 -0.55 11.23 -10.17
N ARG A 83 0.08 10.77 -9.08
CA ARG A 83 1.54 10.60 -9.02
C ARG A 83 2.05 9.47 -9.91
N LEU A 84 1.26 8.40 -10.11
CA LEU A 84 1.57 7.34 -11.06
C LEU A 84 1.63 7.91 -12.48
N LYS A 85 0.67 8.76 -12.87
CA LYS A 85 0.70 9.45 -14.16
C LYS A 85 1.94 10.33 -14.33
N GLU A 86 2.36 11.04 -13.28
CA GLU A 86 3.53 11.91 -13.31
C GLU A 86 4.86 11.14 -13.39
N LYS A 87 4.99 10.05 -12.62
CA LYS A 87 6.26 9.29 -12.52
C LYS A 87 6.39 8.15 -13.52
N HIS A 88 5.27 7.52 -13.87
CA HIS A 88 5.20 6.33 -14.73
C HIS A 88 4.00 6.46 -15.69
N PRO A 89 4.03 7.42 -16.63
CA PRO A 89 2.91 7.68 -17.54
C PRO A 89 2.49 6.44 -18.34
N ASP A 90 3.46 5.62 -18.77
CA ASP A 90 3.20 4.39 -19.52
C ASP A 90 2.36 3.38 -18.71
N GLU A 91 2.63 3.26 -17.39
CA GLU A 91 1.86 2.39 -16.50
C GLU A 91 0.45 2.94 -16.26
N PHE A 92 0.31 4.26 -16.13
CA PHE A 92 -1.00 4.90 -16.03
C PHE A 92 -1.86 4.66 -17.28
N ASP A 93 -1.27 4.77 -18.48
CA ASP A 93 -1.96 4.50 -19.73
C ASP A 93 -2.31 3.02 -19.92
N LYS A 94 -1.45 2.09 -19.45
CA LYS A 94 -1.80 0.66 -19.38
C LYS A 94 -3.02 0.42 -18.50
N ALA A 95 -3.06 1.00 -17.30
CA ALA A 95 -4.22 0.89 -16.42
C ALA A 95 -5.51 1.43 -17.07
N LYS A 96 -5.44 2.57 -17.75
CA LYS A 96 -6.57 3.11 -18.53
C LYS A 96 -7.06 2.17 -19.62
N ASN A 97 -6.15 1.50 -20.33
CA ASN A 97 -6.54 0.54 -21.36
C ASN A 97 -7.27 -0.66 -20.77
N TYR A 98 -6.89 -1.14 -19.59
CA TYR A 98 -7.64 -2.20 -18.91
C TYR A 98 -9.08 -1.81 -18.57
N GLU A 99 -9.36 -0.55 -18.20
CA GLU A 99 -10.76 -0.10 -18.00
C GLU A 99 -11.56 -0.15 -19.32
N LYS A 100 -10.92 0.17 -20.46
CA LYS A 100 -11.55 0.13 -21.79
C LYS A 100 -11.82 -1.30 -22.25
N ASP A 101 -10.81 -2.16 -22.18
CA ASP A 101 -10.93 -3.57 -22.58
C ASP A 101 -12.05 -4.26 -21.78
N ALA A 102 -12.14 -3.94 -20.49
CA ALA A 102 -13.18 -4.45 -19.61
C ALA A 102 -14.59 -3.97 -19.99
N LEU A 103 -14.72 -2.71 -20.44
CA LEU A 103 -15.96 -2.17 -21.00
C LEU A 103 -16.35 -2.90 -22.30
N GLU A 104 -15.38 -3.13 -23.20
CA GLU A 104 -15.60 -3.84 -24.48
C GLU A 104 -16.03 -5.29 -24.28
N HIS A 105 -15.47 -5.97 -23.27
CA HIS A 105 -15.77 -7.37 -22.96
C HIS A 105 -16.91 -7.57 -21.94
N GLY A 106 -17.65 -6.51 -21.61
CA GLY A 106 -18.89 -6.59 -20.82
C GLY A 106 -18.71 -6.76 -19.31
N SER A 107 -17.52 -6.49 -18.77
CA SER A 107 -17.25 -6.45 -17.33
C SER A 107 -16.67 -5.10 -16.93
N PRO A 108 -17.44 -4.00 -17.02
CA PRO A 108 -16.93 -2.67 -16.76
C PRO A 108 -16.46 -2.54 -15.31
N PHE A 109 -15.24 -2.05 -15.13
CA PHE A 109 -14.72 -1.67 -13.83
C PHE A 109 -14.00 -0.32 -13.94
N THR A 110 -13.79 0.32 -12.79
CA THR A 110 -12.91 1.49 -12.65
C THR A 110 -11.91 1.19 -11.55
N TRP A 111 -10.67 1.64 -11.75
CA TRP A 111 -9.62 1.47 -10.73
C TRP A 111 -9.86 2.39 -9.53
N SER A 112 -10.31 3.62 -9.79
CA SER A 112 -10.59 4.62 -8.77
C SER A 112 -12.07 4.60 -8.40
N GLN A 113 -12.38 4.59 -7.10
CA GLN A 113 -13.78 4.62 -6.67
C GLN A 113 -14.50 5.89 -7.14
N GLY A 114 -15.61 5.67 -7.86
CA GLY A 114 -16.54 6.70 -8.30
C GLY A 114 -16.11 7.50 -9.54
N GLU A 115 -14.97 7.21 -10.16
CA GLU A 115 -14.54 7.86 -11.40
C GLU A 115 -13.55 7.01 -12.22
N SER A 116 -13.63 7.10 -13.55
CA SER A 116 -12.64 6.46 -14.45
C SER A 116 -11.29 7.17 -14.40
N LEU A 117 -10.22 6.49 -14.82
CA LEU A 117 -8.92 7.16 -14.95
C LEU A 117 -8.92 8.24 -16.04
N ALA A 118 -9.78 8.12 -17.06
CA ALA A 118 -9.98 9.14 -18.09
C ALA A 118 -10.65 10.42 -17.54
N ASP A 119 -11.50 10.30 -16.52
CA ASP A 119 -12.07 11.45 -15.81
C ASP A 119 -11.09 12.03 -14.79
N LEU A 120 -10.41 11.17 -14.04
CA LEU A 120 -9.42 11.54 -13.03
C LEU A 120 -8.29 12.39 -13.64
N GLU A 121 -7.88 12.06 -14.87
CA GLU A 121 -6.75 12.70 -15.52
C GLU A 121 -6.99 14.11 -16.07
N LYS A 122 -8.25 14.60 -15.99
CA LYS A 122 -8.61 15.94 -16.42
C LYS A 122 -7.89 16.99 -15.57
N PRO A 123 -7.30 18.06 -16.15
CA PRO A 123 -6.49 19.02 -15.39
C PRO A 123 -7.19 19.63 -14.16
N GLN A 124 -8.48 19.95 -14.30
CA GLN A 124 -9.30 20.48 -13.21
C GLN A 124 -9.43 19.46 -12.05
N ARG A 125 -9.62 18.18 -12.38
CA ARG A 125 -9.78 17.11 -11.40
C ARG A 125 -8.47 16.78 -10.69
N ILE A 126 -7.35 16.75 -11.43
CA ILE A 126 -6.01 16.61 -10.86
C ILE A 126 -5.74 17.71 -9.83
N LYS A 127 -6.05 18.97 -10.19
CA LYS A 127 -5.87 20.11 -9.30
C LYS A 127 -6.67 19.98 -8.01
N GLU A 128 -7.92 19.51 -8.08
CA GLU A 128 -8.75 19.24 -6.90
C GLU A 128 -8.14 18.16 -6.00
N ILE A 129 -7.67 17.05 -6.58
CA ILE A 129 -7.05 15.94 -5.83
C ILE A 129 -5.78 16.41 -5.11
N ILE A 130 -4.91 17.14 -5.80
CA ILE A 130 -3.69 17.70 -5.21
C ILE A 130 -4.03 18.66 -4.07
N THR A 131 -5.00 19.56 -4.28
CA THR A 131 -5.42 20.54 -3.27
C THR A 131 -5.99 19.85 -2.01
N ASP A 132 -6.82 18.82 -2.18
CA ASP A 132 -7.35 18.02 -1.06
C ASP A 132 -6.23 17.32 -0.29
N TYR A 133 -5.29 16.67 -1.01
CA TYR A 133 -4.15 16.00 -0.40
C TYR A 133 -3.27 16.97 0.39
N GLU A 134 -2.94 18.14 -0.17
CA GLU A 134 -2.14 19.17 0.51
C GLU A 134 -2.84 19.70 1.78
N ALA A 135 -4.15 19.89 1.72
CA ALA A 135 -4.94 20.31 2.88
C ALA A 135 -4.92 19.26 4.01
N ARG A 136 -5.00 17.97 3.67
CA ARG A 136 -4.87 16.85 4.63
C ARG A 136 -3.48 16.81 5.24
N LEU A 137 -2.45 16.89 4.40
CA LEU A 137 -1.05 16.89 4.83
C LEU A 137 -0.75 18.03 5.80
N LYS A 138 -1.24 19.25 5.51
CA LYS A 138 -1.07 20.40 6.39
C LYS A 138 -1.76 20.20 7.75
N ARG A 139 -2.97 19.63 7.74
CA ARG A 139 -3.74 19.35 8.96
C ARG A 139 -3.02 18.31 9.83
N ASP A 140 -2.56 17.22 9.23
CA ASP A 140 -1.83 16.17 9.93
C ASP A 140 -0.52 16.70 10.55
N ARG A 141 0.31 17.40 9.77
CA ARG A 141 1.54 18.05 10.27
C ARG A 141 1.30 19.02 11.42
N SER A 142 0.20 19.77 11.40
CA SER A 142 -0.14 20.70 12.49
C SER A 142 -0.57 20.01 13.79
N ARG A 143 -1.02 18.75 13.72
CA ARG A 143 -1.52 17.98 14.87
C ARG A 143 -0.47 17.05 15.45
N ARG A 144 0.54 16.65 14.66
CA ARG A 144 1.60 15.76 15.13
C ARG A 144 2.50 16.47 16.14
N PRO A 145 2.67 15.91 17.36
CA PRO A 145 3.59 16.46 18.33
C PRO A 145 5.03 16.21 17.86
N VAL A 146 5.85 17.25 17.84
CA VAL A 146 7.27 17.13 17.50
C VAL A 146 7.95 16.28 18.58
N ASN A 147 8.50 15.12 18.19
CA ASN A 147 9.25 14.26 19.10
C ASN A 147 10.77 14.53 18.98
N PRO A 148 11.40 15.22 19.95
CA PRO A 148 12.82 15.56 19.87
C PRO A 148 13.76 14.33 19.94
N LEU A 149 13.27 13.18 20.40
CA LEU A 149 14.03 11.92 20.44
C LEU A 149 13.96 11.12 19.13
N ARG A 150 13.10 11.54 18.19
CA ARG A 150 12.93 10.91 16.87
C ARG A 150 12.81 12.01 15.80
N PRO A 151 13.92 12.71 15.50
CA PRO A 151 13.91 13.82 14.53
C PRO A 151 13.71 13.34 13.09
N GLU A 152 13.99 12.07 12.79
CA GLU A 152 13.77 11.44 11.49
C GLU A 152 12.31 11.06 11.26
N GLU A 153 11.39 12.01 11.52
CA GLU A 153 9.96 11.77 11.48
C GLU A 153 9.59 11.04 10.18
N LEU A 154 9.12 9.80 10.37
CA LEU A 154 8.85 8.82 9.33
C LEU A 154 7.96 9.43 8.25
N LEU A 155 8.22 9.05 6.99
CA LEU A 155 7.39 9.39 5.85
C LEU A 155 5.91 9.33 6.24
N ILE A 156 5.19 10.44 6.06
CA ILE A 156 3.75 10.50 6.33
C ILE A 156 3.09 9.51 5.37
N ASP A 157 2.50 8.46 5.93
CA ASP A 157 1.78 7.49 5.13
C ASP A 157 0.54 8.14 4.51
N ILE A 158 0.30 7.86 3.23
CA ILE A 158 -0.88 8.34 2.53
C ILE A 158 -2.14 7.69 3.13
N ASP A 159 -2.12 6.39 3.43
CA ASP A 159 -3.30 5.68 3.97
C ASP A 159 -3.72 6.31 5.33
N ASP A 160 -2.76 6.68 6.18
CA ASP A 160 -3.02 7.39 7.45
C ASP A 160 -3.71 8.76 7.23
N LEU A 161 -3.36 9.50 6.17
CA LEU A 161 -3.97 10.80 5.83
C LEU A 161 -5.44 10.67 5.39
N TYR A 162 -5.83 9.50 4.89
CA TYR A 162 -7.19 9.18 4.49
C TYR A 162 -7.96 8.40 5.56
N PHE A 163 -7.33 8.09 6.70
CA PHE A 163 -7.90 7.26 7.77
C PHE A 163 -8.33 5.88 7.26
N GLU A 164 -7.55 5.33 6.33
CA GLU A 164 -7.79 4.01 5.77
C GLU A 164 -6.78 2.99 6.31
N ASP A 165 -7.24 1.76 6.50
CA ASP A 165 -6.35 0.63 6.73
C ASP A 165 -5.46 0.41 5.50
N GLU A 166 -4.25 -0.13 5.70
CA GLU A 166 -3.35 -0.43 4.57
C GLU A 166 -4.06 -1.33 3.55
N GLY A 167 -4.22 -0.82 2.32
CA GLY A 167 -4.93 -1.55 1.27
C GLY A 167 -6.45 -1.61 1.42
N GLY A 168 -7.06 -0.70 2.18
CA GLY A 168 -8.48 -0.76 2.54
C GLY A 168 -8.84 -2.02 3.33
N GLY A 169 -7.86 -2.61 4.03
CA GLY A 169 -8.00 -3.91 4.71
C GLY A 169 -8.09 -5.12 3.76
N ALA A 170 -8.01 -4.89 2.45
CA ALA A 170 -8.36 -5.86 1.42
C ALA A 170 -7.15 -6.54 0.75
N CYS A 171 -5.92 -6.27 1.19
CA CYS A 171 -4.73 -6.99 0.68
C CYS A 171 -4.86 -8.52 0.83
N ASN A 172 -5.65 -9.00 1.80
CA ASN A 172 -5.94 -10.41 1.98
C ASN A 172 -7.05 -10.92 1.03
N ILE A 173 -7.60 -10.15 0.11
CA ILE A 173 -8.63 -10.67 -0.82
C ILE A 173 -7.97 -11.30 -2.06
N CYS A 174 -6.76 -10.85 -2.42
CA CYS A 174 -6.06 -11.26 -3.64
C CYS A 174 -5.31 -12.62 -3.54
N HIS A 175 -5.48 -13.40 -2.47
CA HIS A 175 -4.82 -14.71 -2.30
C HIS A 175 -5.74 -15.92 -2.55
N LYS A 176 -7.00 -15.68 -2.91
CA LYS A 176 -7.95 -16.73 -3.27
C LYS A 176 -7.83 -17.11 -4.74
#